data_AF-A0A1Y2F2E1-F1
#
_entry.id   AF-A0A1Y2F2E1-F1
#
_cell.length_a   1.000
_cell.length_b   1.000
_cell.length_c   1.000
_cell.angle_alpha   90.00
_cell.angle_beta   90.00
_cell.angle_gamma   90.00
#
_symmetry.space_group_name_H-M   'P 1'
#
loop_
_entity.id
_entity.type
_entity.pdbx_description
1 polymer ?
#
loop_
_entity_poly.entity_id
_entity_poly.type
_entity_poly.pdbx_seq_one_letter_code
_entity_poly.pdbx_strand_id
1 'polypeptide(L)'
;MPIEVKQRSLGPDDPVMSFAAVMGAPPIGAGRLQQLLALQTYMYASLTPKSPKVAAFSIVSRGSDVLVAHCSATKRTTVSTPGKELTNWSSYGEQLKWLTDGKPGSAELLLIYLDGTSAPPNSLRSTLLALAEPMSIALDYDERASPSTAHLIEVSKINAVTTLIHASADKSLNHILTNPPPPEMFIVMICGALLLFQGCVAEIDRVPVPLWKRYDGQKGWSRLPILSDLARSLLQQARMDRFAGDGTRKGISRNTLASSIAGYIKDPSSAGSQSAEQAVLKTVQGLTAFGAFCAVCGKLGDPKKCGGCQWETYCSVAHQKEDWPHHKSWCKKNSKTTAK
;
A
#
# COMPACT_ATOMS: atom_id res chain seq x y z
N MET A 1 -24.95 -13.49 6.44
CA MET A 1 -25.74 -12.67 5.50
C MET A 1 -24.74 -12.21 4.47
N PRO A 2 -24.76 -12.77 3.26
CA PRO A 2 -23.69 -12.60 2.28
C PRO A 2 -23.38 -11.12 2.04
N ILE A 3 -22.10 -10.82 1.80
CA ILE A 3 -21.65 -9.47 1.48
C ILE A 3 -22.37 -8.99 0.22
N GLU A 4 -23.19 -7.95 0.35
CA GLU A 4 -23.96 -7.38 -0.76
C GLU A 4 -23.05 -6.54 -1.66
N VAL A 5 -23.11 -6.78 -2.98
CA VAL A 5 -22.39 -6.00 -3.99
C VAL A 5 -23.36 -5.14 -4.78
N LYS A 6 -23.12 -3.82 -4.78
CA LYS A 6 -23.90 -2.81 -5.51
C LYS A 6 -23.08 -2.19 -6.62
N GLN A 7 -23.76 -1.59 -7.57
CA GLN A 7 -23.15 -0.73 -8.58
C GLN A 7 -23.68 0.70 -8.43
N ARG A 8 -22.82 1.69 -8.64
CA ARG A 8 -23.17 3.11 -8.62
C ARG A 8 -22.40 3.84 -9.71
N SER A 9 -23.11 4.59 -10.55
CA SER A 9 -22.49 5.51 -11.49
C SER A 9 -22.38 6.90 -10.87
N LEU A 10 -21.22 7.54 -10.99
CA LEU A 10 -21.03 8.92 -10.55
C LEU A 10 -21.45 9.87 -11.68
N GLY A 11 -22.43 10.72 -11.39
CA GLY A 11 -22.80 11.82 -12.27
C GLY A 11 -21.80 12.98 -12.22
N PRO A 12 -21.89 13.94 -13.15
CA PRO A 12 -21.03 15.12 -13.17
C PRO A 12 -21.14 15.97 -11.89
N ASP A 13 -22.29 15.96 -11.23
CA ASP A 13 -22.59 16.71 -10.00
C ASP A 13 -22.35 15.89 -8.72
N ASP A 14 -21.80 14.68 -8.82
CA ASP A 14 -21.52 13.87 -7.64
C ASP A 14 -20.47 14.58 -6.77
N PRO A 15 -20.69 14.74 -5.44
CA PRO A 15 -19.73 15.39 -4.56
C PRO A 15 -18.37 14.67 -4.52
N VAL A 16 -18.30 13.39 -4.91
CA VAL A 16 -17.04 12.67 -5.10
C VAL A 16 -16.34 13.12 -6.39
N MET A 17 -17.06 13.54 -7.43
CA MET A 17 -16.49 13.96 -8.72
C MET A 17 -16.11 15.43 -8.82
N SER A 18 -16.44 16.26 -7.81
CA SER A 18 -16.21 17.71 -7.84
C SER A 18 -14.73 18.06 -8.09
N PHE A 19 -14.44 18.44 -9.34
CA PHE A 19 -13.10 18.54 -9.93
C PHE A 19 -12.42 19.90 -9.68
N ALA A 20 -13.00 20.79 -8.88
CA ALA A 20 -12.57 22.17 -8.81
C ALA A 20 -12.17 22.59 -7.39
N ALA A 21 -10.99 22.14 -6.95
CA ALA A 21 -10.15 22.99 -6.11
C ALA A 21 -9.20 23.81 -7.01
N VAL A 22 -9.77 24.44 -8.04
CA VAL A 22 -9.14 25.58 -8.69
C VAL A 22 -9.42 26.76 -7.76
N MET A 23 -8.38 27.28 -7.11
CA MET A 23 -8.39 28.56 -6.37
C MET A 23 -9.13 28.59 -5.02
N GLY A 24 -8.75 27.71 -4.07
CA GLY A 24 -8.80 28.04 -2.63
C GLY A 24 -10.09 27.80 -1.85
N ALA A 25 -11.19 27.37 -2.48
CA ALA A 25 -12.39 26.94 -1.75
C ALA A 25 -12.31 25.45 -1.39
N PRO A 26 -12.65 25.03 -0.14
CA PRO A 26 -12.79 23.62 0.18
C PRO A 26 -13.95 23.03 -0.64
N PRO A 27 -13.78 21.85 -1.27
CA PRO A 27 -14.84 21.27 -2.09
C PRO A 27 -16.09 21.00 -1.25
N ILE A 28 -17.25 21.34 -1.81
CA ILE A 28 -18.57 20.98 -1.26
C ILE A 28 -18.59 19.45 -1.15
N GLY A 29 -18.56 18.91 0.08
CA GLY A 29 -18.46 17.47 0.33
C GLY A 29 -17.15 16.98 0.97
N ALA A 30 -16.19 17.86 1.27
CA ALA A 30 -14.94 17.52 1.96
C ALA A 30 -15.16 16.69 3.25
N GLY A 31 -16.26 16.92 3.96
CA GLY A 31 -16.61 16.16 5.17
C GLY A 31 -16.77 14.66 4.93
N ARG A 32 -17.37 14.25 3.80
CA ARG A 32 -17.51 12.82 3.47
C ARG A 32 -16.14 12.23 3.11
N LEU A 33 -15.33 12.91 2.31
CA LEU A 33 -13.99 12.44 1.93
C LEU A 33 -13.08 12.22 3.15
N GLN A 34 -13.16 13.08 4.17
CA GLN A 34 -12.43 12.91 5.43
C GLN A 34 -12.89 11.68 6.23
N GLN A 35 -14.12 11.19 6.01
CA GLN A 35 -14.64 9.97 6.62
C GLN A 35 -14.33 8.71 5.81
N LEU A 36 -13.83 8.85 4.57
CA LEU A 36 -13.38 7.74 3.75
C LEU A 36 -11.91 7.40 4.04
N LEU A 37 -11.56 6.13 3.87
CA LEU A 37 -10.21 5.63 4.00
C LEU A 37 -9.71 5.07 2.67
N ALA A 38 -8.77 5.77 2.03
CA ALA A 38 -8.12 5.28 0.82
C ALA A 38 -7.19 4.09 1.14
N LEU A 39 -7.21 3.03 0.33
CA LEU A 39 -6.25 1.94 0.39
C LEU A 39 -5.42 1.89 -0.90
N GLN A 40 -4.16 1.52 -0.76
CA GLN A 40 -3.22 1.32 -1.87
C GLN A 40 -2.76 -0.13 -1.88
N THR A 41 -2.27 -0.61 -3.02
CA THR A 41 -1.76 -1.98 -3.17
C THR A 41 -0.81 -2.37 -2.02
N TYR A 42 -0.96 -3.60 -1.53
CA TYR A 42 -0.34 -4.17 -0.33
C TYR A 42 -0.79 -3.55 1.01
N MET A 43 -1.88 -2.79 1.06
CA MET A 43 -2.46 -2.33 2.32
C MET A 43 -3.71 -3.09 2.72
N TYR A 44 -4.05 -3.00 4.01
CA TYR A 44 -5.38 -3.32 4.50
C TYR A 44 -5.85 -2.36 5.60
N ALA A 45 -7.16 -2.37 5.82
CA ALA A 45 -7.82 -1.65 6.90
C ALA A 45 -8.71 -2.57 7.72
N SER A 46 -8.80 -2.27 9.00
CA SER A 46 -9.73 -2.87 9.96
C SER A 46 -10.80 -1.84 10.31
N LEU A 47 -12.07 -2.17 10.09
CA LEU A 47 -13.23 -1.31 10.34
C LEU A 47 -14.16 -1.97 11.36
N THR A 48 -14.44 -1.24 12.43
CA THR A 48 -15.48 -1.55 13.43
C THR A 48 -16.64 -0.56 13.32
N PRO A 49 -17.81 -0.83 13.91
CA PRO A 49 -18.91 0.14 13.97
C PRO A 49 -18.51 1.48 14.63
N LYS A 50 -17.59 1.42 15.60
CA LYS A 50 -17.05 2.57 16.34
C LYS A 50 -15.98 3.35 15.58
N SER A 51 -15.54 2.89 14.40
CA SER A 51 -14.50 3.58 13.65
C SER A 51 -15.00 4.97 13.21
N PRO A 52 -14.20 6.03 13.35
CA PRO A 52 -14.55 7.35 12.79
C PRO A 52 -14.67 7.32 11.26
N LYS A 53 -13.96 6.41 10.58
CA LYS A 53 -14.09 6.20 9.14
C LYS A 53 -15.36 5.41 8.82
N VAL A 54 -16.15 5.87 7.84
CA VAL A 54 -17.44 5.24 7.46
C VAL A 54 -17.28 4.15 6.41
N ALA A 55 -16.22 4.22 5.60
CA ALA A 55 -15.91 3.24 4.58
C ALA A 55 -14.41 3.26 4.25
N ALA A 56 -13.92 2.15 3.69
CA ALA A 56 -12.65 2.10 2.98
C ALA A 56 -12.90 2.05 1.48
N PHE A 57 -11.97 2.55 0.67
CA PHE A 57 -12.05 2.41 -0.77
C PHE A 57 -10.71 2.09 -1.40
N SER A 58 -10.76 1.43 -2.57
CA SER A 58 -9.60 1.11 -3.41
C SER A 58 -9.83 1.61 -4.83
N ILE A 59 -8.74 1.99 -5.51
CA ILE A 59 -8.75 2.31 -6.94
C ILE A 59 -8.47 1.02 -7.71
N VAL A 60 -9.49 0.51 -8.40
CA VAL A 60 -9.42 -0.79 -9.08
C VAL A 60 -8.72 -0.68 -10.43
N SER A 61 -8.79 0.47 -11.12
CA SER A 61 -8.28 0.68 -12.48
C SER A 61 -6.77 0.44 -12.68
N ARG A 62 -6.03 0.05 -11.64
CA ARG A 62 -4.60 -0.26 -11.66
C ARG A 62 -4.29 -1.75 -11.53
N GLY A 63 -5.26 -2.65 -11.80
CA GLY A 63 -5.01 -4.08 -11.71
C GLY A 63 -4.87 -4.59 -10.28
N SER A 64 -5.49 -3.92 -9.31
CA SER A 64 -5.47 -4.34 -7.91
C SER A 64 -6.80 -5.00 -7.55
N ASP A 65 -6.71 -6.22 -7.04
CA ASP A 65 -7.86 -6.92 -6.48
C ASP A 65 -8.23 -6.30 -5.13
N VAL A 66 -9.46 -6.55 -4.69
CA VAL A 66 -9.96 -6.16 -3.36
C VAL A 66 -10.52 -7.38 -2.67
N LEU A 67 -9.94 -7.72 -1.52
CA LEU A 67 -10.46 -8.76 -0.63
C LEU A 67 -11.17 -8.11 0.54
N VAL A 68 -12.47 -8.35 0.66
CA VAL A 68 -13.31 -7.92 1.77
C VAL A 68 -13.58 -9.12 2.66
N ALA A 69 -13.42 -8.94 3.98
CA ALA A 69 -13.78 -9.95 4.96
C ALA A 69 -14.70 -9.35 6.02
N HIS A 70 -15.78 -10.04 6.37
CA HIS A 70 -16.76 -9.56 7.33
C HIS A 70 -17.16 -10.65 8.33
N CYS A 71 -17.19 -10.30 9.62
CA CYS A 71 -17.75 -11.17 10.64
C CYS A 71 -19.06 -10.58 11.16
N SER A 72 -20.17 -11.24 10.83
CA SER A 72 -21.51 -10.77 11.18
C SER A 72 -21.77 -10.71 12.69
N ALA A 73 -21.10 -11.55 13.48
CA ALA A 73 -21.20 -11.58 14.93
C ALA A 73 -20.53 -10.38 15.61
N THR A 74 -19.34 -9.99 15.14
CA THR A 74 -18.57 -8.87 15.72
C THR A 74 -18.83 -7.54 15.02
N LYS A 75 -19.49 -7.57 13.85
CA LYS A 75 -19.65 -6.43 12.93
C LYS A 75 -18.31 -5.81 12.51
N ARG A 76 -17.24 -6.60 12.53
CA ARG A 76 -15.91 -6.20 12.09
C ARG A 76 -15.75 -6.50 10.61
N THR A 77 -15.11 -5.60 9.89
CA THR A 77 -14.82 -5.73 8.46
C THR A 77 -13.34 -5.45 8.23
N THR A 78 -12.66 -6.27 7.45
CA THR A 78 -11.35 -5.91 6.88
C THR A 78 -11.46 -5.73 5.37
N VAL A 79 -10.67 -4.79 4.86
CA VAL A 79 -10.58 -4.50 3.43
C VAL A 79 -9.11 -4.50 3.07
N SER A 80 -8.71 -5.43 2.21
CA SER A 80 -7.34 -5.61 1.75
C SER A 80 -7.25 -5.35 0.26
N THR A 81 -6.17 -4.72 -0.16
CA THR A 81 -5.85 -4.47 -1.57
C THR A 81 -4.54 -5.21 -1.89
N PRO A 82 -4.58 -6.54 -2.08
CA PRO A 82 -3.38 -7.31 -2.37
C PRO A 82 -2.69 -6.84 -3.65
N GLY A 83 -1.39 -7.06 -3.75
CA GLY A 83 -0.74 -7.15 -5.06
C GLY A 83 -1.04 -8.48 -5.72
N LYS A 84 -0.87 -8.55 -7.04
CA LYS A 84 -1.31 -9.69 -7.86
C LYS A 84 -0.73 -11.03 -7.41
N GLU A 85 0.52 -11.31 -7.74
CA GLU A 85 1.10 -12.66 -7.57
C GLU A 85 1.97 -12.78 -6.31
N LEU A 86 2.54 -11.68 -5.85
CA LEU A 86 3.54 -11.68 -4.79
C LEU A 86 2.96 -11.26 -3.44
N THR A 87 1.65 -11.37 -3.20
CA THR A 87 1.14 -11.08 -1.85
C THR A 87 1.46 -12.21 -0.89
N ASN A 88 2.11 -11.88 0.21
CA ASN A 88 2.32 -12.79 1.34
C ASN A 88 1.07 -12.84 2.23
N TRP A 89 0.26 -13.87 1.99
CA TRP A 89 -0.99 -14.10 2.70
C TRP A 89 -0.83 -14.61 4.14
N SER A 90 0.36 -15.02 4.58
CA SER A 90 0.57 -15.50 5.97
C SER A 90 0.16 -14.45 7.02
N SER A 91 0.31 -13.17 6.70
CA SER A 91 -0.12 -12.06 7.55
C SER A 91 -1.64 -11.94 7.70
N TYR A 92 -2.43 -12.61 6.84
CA TYR A 92 -3.88 -12.54 6.84
C TYR A 92 -4.51 -13.26 8.05
N GLY A 93 -3.78 -14.21 8.66
CA GLY A 93 -4.24 -14.88 9.89
C GLY A 93 -4.54 -13.89 11.02
N GLU A 94 -3.78 -12.81 11.14
CA GLU A 94 -4.05 -11.74 12.11
C GLU A 94 -5.37 -11.02 11.83
N GLN A 95 -5.73 -10.86 10.55
CA GLN A 95 -6.99 -10.24 10.15
C GLN A 95 -8.18 -11.13 10.50
N LEU A 96 -8.10 -12.43 10.21
CA LEU A 96 -9.13 -13.41 10.59
C LEU A 96 -9.32 -13.47 12.10
N LYS A 97 -8.22 -13.56 12.86
CA LYS A 97 -8.25 -13.51 14.33
C LYS A 97 -8.91 -12.23 14.82
N TRP A 98 -8.56 -11.08 14.23
CA TRP A 98 -9.15 -9.81 14.61
C TRP A 98 -10.64 -9.73 14.28
N LEU A 99 -11.08 -10.25 13.13
CA LEU A 99 -12.47 -10.26 12.71
C LEU A 99 -13.36 -11.00 13.71
N THR A 100 -12.92 -12.15 14.21
CA THR A 100 -13.72 -12.98 15.13
C THR A 100 -13.43 -12.73 16.61
N ASP A 101 -12.64 -11.70 16.93
CA ASP A 101 -12.20 -11.41 18.30
C ASP A 101 -11.42 -12.57 18.94
N GLY A 102 -10.73 -13.36 18.11
CA GLY A 102 -9.97 -14.54 18.50
C GLY A 102 -10.81 -15.74 18.91
N LYS A 103 -12.13 -15.71 18.67
CA LYS A 103 -13.06 -16.78 19.00
C LYS A 103 -13.37 -17.64 17.77
N PRO A 104 -13.71 -18.92 17.96
CA PRO A 104 -14.33 -19.72 16.91
C PRO A 104 -15.59 -19.03 16.36
N GLY A 105 -15.87 -19.19 15.08
CA GLY A 105 -17.01 -18.54 14.46
C GLY A 105 -16.99 -18.65 12.95
N SER A 106 -17.62 -17.69 12.27
CA SER A 106 -17.61 -17.60 10.81
C SER A 106 -17.27 -16.19 10.33
N ALA A 107 -16.67 -16.13 9.15
CA ALA A 107 -16.44 -14.91 8.41
C ALA A 107 -16.79 -15.12 6.94
N GLU A 108 -17.37 -14.09 6.34
CA GLU A 108 -17.65 -14.01 4.91
C GLU A 108 -16.46 -13.34 4.22
N LEU A 109 -16.05 -13.89 3.09
CA LEU A 109 -14.98 -13.39 2.24
C LEU A 109 -15.54 -13.11 0.85
N LEU A 110 -15.27 -11.90 0.36
CA LEU A 110 -15.61 -11.49 -1.00
C LEU A 110 -14.33 -11.00 -1.68
N LEU A 111 -13.91 -11.70 -2.72
CA LEU A 111 -12.82 -11.29 -3.59
C LEU A 111 -13.37 -10.63 -4.85
N ILE A 112 -12.97 -9.39 -5.09
CA ILE A 112 -13.30 -8.65 -6.31
C ILE A 112 -12.02 -8.44 -7.11
N TYR A 113 -11.98 -8.98 -8.32
CA TYR A 113 -10.84 -8.85 -9.25
C TYR A 113 -11.28 -8.15 -10.53
N LEU A 114 -10.37 -7.56 -11.29
CA LEU A 114 -10.75 -6.89 -12.55
C LEU A 114 -11.06 -7.89 -13.65
N ASP A 115 -12.14 -7.65 -14.39
CA ASP A 115 -12.42 -8.40 -15.61
C ASP A 115 -11.29 -8.20 -16.63
N GLY A 116 -10.83 -9.30 -17.24
CA GLY A 116 -9.70 -9.32 -18.16
C GLY A 116 -8.30 -9.35 -17.54
N THR A 117 -8.16 -9.33 -16.21
CA THR A 117 -6.88 -9.73 -15.57
C THR A 117 -6.82 -11.23 -15.36
N SER A 118 -5.61 -11.78 -15.12
CA SER A 118 -5.50 -13.17 -14.66
C SER A 118 -6.41 -13.35 -13.44
N ALA A 119 -7.19 -14.43 -13.44
CA ALA A 119 -7.98 -14.81 -12.28
C ALA A 119 -7.05 -14.87 -11.06
N PRO A 120 -7.56 -14.56 -9.85
CA PRO A 120 -6.78 -14.68 -8.64
C PRO A 120 -6.16 -16.08 -8.54
N PRO A 121 -4.96 -16.22 -7.93
CA PRO A 121 -4.30 -17.51 -7.87
C PRO A 121 -5.22 -18.56 -7.25
N ASN A 122 -5.37 -19.73 -7.89
CA ASN A 122 -6.16 -20.85 -7.34
C ASN A 122 -5.75 -21.23 -5.91
N SER A 123 -4.51 -20.93 -5.52
CA SER A 123 -3.97 -21.15 -4.18
C SER A 123 -4.45 -20.15 -3.13
N LEU A 124 -5.06 -19.02 -3.51
CA LEU A 124 -5.50 -18.01 -2.56
C LEU A 124 -6.57 -18.58 -1.62
N ARG A 125 -7.63 -19.17 -2.18
CA ARG A 125 -8.71 -19.75 -1.38
C ARG A 125 -8.21 -20.82 -0.41
N SER A 126 -7.38 -21.76 -0.89
CA SER A 126 -6.82 -22.81 -0.03
C SER A 126 -5.89 -22.24 1.05
N THR A 127 -5.11 -21.20 0.73
CA THR A 127 -4.26 -20.50 1.72
C THR A 127 -5.10 -19.83 2.80
N LEU A 128 -6.19 -19.15 2.44
CA LEU A 128 -7.07 -18.49 3.41
C LEU A 128 -7.80 -19.52 4.31
N LEU A 129 -8.24 -20.65 3.74
CA LEU A 129 -8.82 -21.76 4.50
C LEU A 129 -7.82 -22.36 5.50
N ALA A 130 -6.58 -22.62 5.06
CA ALA A 130 -5.52 -23.14 5.91
C ALA A 130 -5.15 -22.17 7.05
N LEU A 131 -5.24 -20.86 6.81
CA LEU A 131 -5.04 -19.85 7.86
C LEU A 131 -6.19 -19.83 8.86
N ALA A 132 -7.43 -20.12 8.43
CA ALA A 132 -8.62 -20.08 9.28
C ALA A 132 -8.78 -21.31 10.18
N GLU A 133 -8.33 -22.47 9.71
CA GLU A 133 -8.49 -23.77 10.38
C GLU A 133 -7.96 -23.80 11.82
N PRO A 134 -6.72 -23.36 12.13
CA PRO A 134 -6.20 -23.37 13.51
C PRO A 134 -6.99 -22.49 14.48
N MET A 135 -7.82 -21.57 13.98
CA MET A 135 -8.66 -20.67 14.78
C MET A 135 -10.13 -21.13 14.84
N SER A 136 -10.46 -22.25 14.20
CA SER A 136 -11.84 -22.75 14.07
C SER A 136 -12.79 -21.69 13.49
N ILE A 137 -12.32 -20.97 12.47
CA ILE A 137 -13.11 -19.97 11.74
C ILE A 137 -13.60 -20.59 10.43
N ALA A 138 -14.92 -20.75 10.28
CA ALA A 138 -15.52 -21.14 9.02
C ALA A 138 -15.52 -19.95 8.04
N LEU A 139 -15.02 -20.17 6.83
CA LEU A 139 -15.01 -19.15 5.78
C LEU A 139 -16.08 -19.45 4.73
N ASP A 140 -16.99 -18.51 4.54
CA ASP A 140 -17.88 -18.47 3.39
C ASP A 140 -17.25 -17.57 2.33
N TYR A 141 -16.90 -18.13 1.17
CA TYR A 141 -16.00 -17.49 0.21
C TYR A 141 -16.69 -17.30 -1.15
N ASP A 142 -16.76 -16.05 -1.59
CA ASP A 142 -17.36 -15.60 -2.86
C ASP A 142 -16.31 -14.86 -3.70
N GLU A 143 -16.35 -15.05 -5.03
CA GLU A 143 -15.46 -14.38 -5.98
C GLU A 143 -16.29 -13.71 -7.06
N ARG A 144 -15.96 -12.46 -7.39
CA ARG A 144 -16.67 -11.70 -8.43
C ARG A 144 -15.71 -10.93 -9.32
N ALA A 145 -15.88 -11.08 -10.62
CA ALA A 145 -15.27 -10.17 -11.59
C ALA A 145 -15.94 -8.79 -11.47
N SER A 146 -15.13 -7.76 -11.29
CA SER A 146 -15.52 -6.37 -11.41
C SER A 146 -15.60 -6.01 -12.89
N PRO A 147 -16.68 -5.37 -13.36
CA PRO A 147 -16.74 -4.84 -14.71
C PRO A 147 -15.54 -3.95 -14.99
N SER A 148 -15.02 -3.99 -16.21
CA SER A 148 -13.89 -3.16 -16.65
C SER A 148 -14.16 -1.64 -16.55
N THR A 149 -15.45 -1.25 -16.45
CA THR A 149 -15.90 0.13 -16.26
C THR A 149 -15.91 0.59 -14.81
N ALA A 150 -15.69 -0.30 -13.83
CA ALA A 150 -15.59 0.09 -12.43
C ALA A 150 -14.20 0.68 -12.15
N HIS A 151 -14.17 1.84 -11.51
CA HIS A 151 -12.93 2.56 -11.26
C HIS A 151 -12.56 2.58 -9.77
N LEU A 152 -13.56 2.53 -8.89
CA LEU A 152 -13.37 2.48 -7.44
C LEU A 152 -14.24 1.37 -6.84
N ILE A 153 -13.78 0.82 -5.73
CA ILE A 153 -14.58 -0.05 -4.84
C ILE A 153 -14.68 0.64 -3.49
N GLU A 154 -15.89 0.92 -3.01
CA GLU A 154 -16.16 1.44 -1.66
C GLU A 154 -16.77 0.34 -0.79
N VAL A 155 -16.25 0.14 0.42
CA VAL A 155 -16.72 -0.88 1.37
C VAL A 155 -17.17 -0.23 2.66
N SER A 156 -18.46 -0.35 2.95
CA SER A 156 -19.10 0.20 4.16
C SER A 156 -18.63 -0.50 5.44
N LYS A 157 -18.38 0.26 6.53
CA LYS A 157 -17.95 -0.33 7.82
C LYS A 157 -19.02 -1.21 8.50
N ILE A 158 -20.30 -0.93 8.28
CA ILE A 158 -21.39 -1.48 9.13
C ILE A 158 -21.73 -2.91 8.75
N ASN A 159 -21.83 -3.17 7.46
CA ASN A 159 -22.36 -4.41 6.89
C ASN A 159 -21.54 -4.88 5.69
N ALA A 160 -20.34 -4.34 5.50
CA ALA A 160 -19.44 -4.64 4.38
C ALA A 160 -20.08 -4.46 2.99
N VAL A 161 -21.21 -3.74 2.86
CA VAL A 161 -21.81 -3.46 1.55
C VAL A 161 -20.73 -2.85 0.66
N THR A 162 -20.50 -3.54 -0.45
CA THR A 162 -19.41 -3.24 -1.36
C THR A 162 -19.98 -2.63 -2.62
N THR A 163 -19.64 -1.38 -2.90
CA THR A 163 -20.15 -0.63 -4.04
C THR A 163 -19.07 -0.49 -5.10
N LEU A 164 -19.32 -1.05 -6.28
CA LEU A 164 -18.54 -0.82 -7.49
C LEU A 164 -18.96 0.54 -8.06
N ILE A 165 -18.00 1.45 -8.17
CA ILE A 165 -18.25 2.82 -8.58
C ILE A 165 -17.69 3.03 -9.98
N HIS A 166 -18.56 3.48 -10.88
CA HIS A 166 -18.27 3.75 -12.29
C HIS A 166 -18.17 5.27 -12.48
N ALA A 167 -17.02 5.76 -12.92
CA ALA A 167 -16.85 7.16 -13.34
C ALA A 167 -16.99 7.26 -14.86
N SER A 168 -17.47 8.42 -15.36
CA SER A 168 -17.53 8.68 -16.78
C SER A 168 -16.11 8.75 -17.38
N ALA A 169 -15.92 8.14 -18.55
CA ALA A 169 -14.61 7.96 -19.19
C ALA A 169 -13.86 9.26 -19.50
N ASP A 170 -14.55 10.40 -19.48
CA ASP A 170 -14.02 11.73 -19.78
C ASP A 170 -13.36 12.42 -18.57
N LYS A 171 -13.45 11.87 -17.35
CA LYS A 171 -12.95 12.53 -16.14
C LYS A 171 -11.88 11.71 -15.41
N SER A 172 -10.68 12.29 -15.27
CA SER A 172 -9.58 11.63 -14.58
C SER A 172 -9.82 11.58 -13.06
N LEU A 173 -10.04 10.39 -12.51
CA LEU A 173 -10.20 10.17 -11.07
C LEU A 173 -8.98 10.56 -10.21
N ASN A 174 -7.84 10.88 -10.84
CA ASN A 174 -6.56 11.13 -10.18
C ASN A 174 -6.58 12.31 -9.19
N HIS A 175 -7.54 13.24 -9.30
CA HIS A 175 -7.61 14.44 -8.43
C HIS A 175 -8.51 14.28 -7.21
N ILE A 176 -9.36 13.26 -7.17
CA ILE A 176 -10.49 13.18 -6.22
C ILE A 176 -10.05 12.76 -4.80
N LEU A 177 -8.85 12.17 -4.64
CA LEU A 177 -8.54 11.36 -3.45
C LEU A 177 -7.26 11.76 -2.70
N THR A 178 -6.61 12.86 -3.07
CA THR A 178 -5.25 13.20 -2.63
C THR A 178 -5.12 14.48 -1.81
N ASN A 179 -6.21 15.00 -1.22
CA ASN A 179 -6.13 16.16 -0.31
C ASN A 179 -6.32 15.76 1.18
N PRO A 180 -5.49 14.88 1.77
CA PRO A 180 -5.39 14.82 3.22
C PRO A 180 -4.86 16.17 3.75
N PRO A 181 -5.07 16.50 5.03
CA PRO A 181 -4.51 17.73 5.59
C PRO A 181 -3.00 17.81 5.35
N PRO A 182 -2.43 19.02 5.15
CA PRO A 182 -1.07 19.20 4.64
C PRO A 182 0.03 18.35 5.29
N PRO A 183 0.04 18.09 6.62
CA PRO A 183 1.06 17.24 7.24
C PRO A 183 0.91 15.75 6.91
N GLU A 184 -0.33 15.25 6.80
CA GLU A 184 -0.60 13.83 6.51
C GLU A 184 -0.36 13.48 5.05
N MET A 185 -0.47 14.48 4.15
CA MET A 185 -0.24 14.32 2.72
C MET A 185 1.12 13.73 2.41
N PHE A 186 2.17 14.26 3.03
CA PHE A 186 3.53 13.75 2.81
C PHE A 186 3.69 12.31 3.26
N ILE A 187 3.11 11.93 4.40
CA ILE A 187 3.21 10.56 4.91
C ILE A 187 2.48 9.60 3.97
N VAL A 188 1.29 9.96 3.48
CA VAL A 188 0.53 9.16 2.51
C VAL A 188 1.30 9.03 1.19
N MET A 189 1.92 10.11 0.71
CA MET A 189 2.74 10.09 -0.51
C MET A 189 3.98 9.22 -0.37
N ILE A 190 4.75 9.40 0.71
CA ILE A 190 5.95 8.60 1.00
C ILE A 190 5.56 7.13 1.14
N CYS A 191 4.50 6.82 1.88
CA CYS A 191 4.01 5.46 2.05
C CYS A 191 3.62 4.81 0.72
N GLY A 192 2.81 5.50 -0.09
CA GLY A 192 2.42 5.01 -1.40
C GLY A 192 3.62 4.76 -2.33
N ALA A 193 4.59 5.67 -2.32
CA ALA A 193 5.82 5.50 -3.08
C ALA A 193 6.68 4.32 -2.55
N LEU A 194 6.78 4.13 -1.23
CA LEU A 194 7.50 3.00 -0.64
C LEU A 194 6.86 1.66 -0.96
N LEU A 195 5.52 1.58 -0.97
CA LEU A 195 4.81 0.34 -1.34
C LEU A 195 4.98 0.00 -2.81
N LEU A 196 4.84 0.99 -3.69
CA LEU A 196 5.11 0.79 -5.12
C LEU A 196 6.55 0.33 -5.33
N PHE A 197 7.51 1.01 -4.70
CA PHE A 197 8.92 0.66 -4.76
C PHE A 197 9.17 -0.77 -4.26
N GLN A 198 8.65 -1.13 -3.08
CA GLN A 198 8.82 -2.47 -2.52
C GLN A 198 8.14 -3.54 -3.37
N GLY A 199 6.97 -3.27 -3.95
CA GLY A 199 6.29 -4.17 -4.88
C GLY A 199 7.13 -4.42 -6.13
N CYS A 200 7.69 -3.38 -6.75
CA CYS A 200 8.55 -3.56 -7.92
C CYS A 200 9.88 -4.25 -7.58
N VAL A 201 10.47 -3.99 -6.41
CA VAL A 201 11.66 -4.74 -5.95
C VAL A 201 11.31 -6.21 -5.71
N ALA A 202 10.13 -6.47 -5.15
CA ALA A 202 9.65 -7.82 -4.92
C ALA A 202 9.45 -8.62 -6.21
N GLU A 203 9.01 -7.95 -7.29
CA GLU A 203 8.92 -8.58 -8.62
C GLU A 203 10.29 -9.01 -9.15
N ILE A 204 11.34 -8.24 -8.87
CA ILE A 204 12.72 -8.54 -9.26
C ILE A 204 13.28 -9.70 -8.43
N ASP A 205 13.10 -9.67 -7.10
CA ASP A 205 13.65 -10.69 -6.19
C ASP A 205 12.75 -11.94 -6.04
N ARG A 206 11.54 -11.89 -6.60
CA ARG A 206 10.48 -12.92 -6.47
C ARG A 206 10.12 -13.23 -5.02
N VAL A 207 10.23 -12.26 -4.12
CA VAL A 207 9.92 -12.40 -2.70
C VAL A 207 8.48 -11.94 -2.42
N PRO A 208 7.67 -12.73 -1.70
CA PRO A 208 6.35 -12.31 -1.27
C PRO A 208 6.36 -11.05 -0.38
N VAL A 209 5.47 -10.12 -0.69
CA VAL A 209 5.24 -8.83 -0.03
C VAL A 209 4.10 -8.93 0.98
N PRO A 210 4.31 -8.64 2.27
CA PRO A 210 3.24 -8.69 3.27
C PRO A 210 2.19 -7.61 3.04
N LEU A 211 0.98 -7.83 3.59
CA LEU A 211 -0.02 -6.78 3.69
C LEU A 211 0.28 -5.90 4.90
N TRP A 212 0.33 -4.57 4.70
CA TRP A 212 0.54 -3.61 5.77
C TRP A 212 -0.76 -2.98 6.25
N LYS A 213 -0.93 -2.94 7.57
CA LYS A 213 -2.10 -2.31 8.21
C LYS A 213 -2.01 -0.80 8.07
N ARG A 214 -2.91 -0.20 7.29
CA ARG A 214 -3.08 1.26 7.17
C ARG A 214 -3.90 1.84 8.32
N TYR A 215 -4.89 1.09 8.79
CA TYR A 215 -5.88 1.58 9.74
C TYR A 215 -6.36 0.43 10.62
N ASP A 216 -6.36 0.63 11.94
CA ASP A 216 -6.69 -0.40 12.92
C ASP A 216 -8.13 -0.33 13.46
N GLY A 217 -8.91 0.62 12.96
CA GLY A 217 -10.27 0.91 13.42
C GLY A 217 -10.36 2.24 14.19
N GLN A 218 -9.26 2.72 14.75
CA GLN A 218 -9.22 3.92 15.61
C GLN A 218 -8.22 4.95 15.08
N LYS A 219 -7.00 4.49 14.78
CA LYS A 219 -5.88 5.32 14.38
C LYS A 219 -5.46 5.00 12.95
N GLY A 220 -4.98 6.03 12.28
CA GLY A 220 -4.29 5.89 11.00
C GLY A 220 -2.94 5.18 11.16
N TRP A 221 -2.05 5.44 10.21
CA TRP A 221 -0.70 4.91 10.16
C TRP A 221 -0.01 4.82 11.53
N SER A 222 0.32 3.60 11.94
CA SER A 222 1.28 3.39 13.04
C SER A 222 2.71 3.47 12.51
N ARG A 223 2.95 3.03 11.27
CA ARG A 223 4.28 3.02 10.63
C ARG A 223 4.24 2.90 9.11
N LEU A 224 5.33 3.29 8.46
CA LEU A 224 5.65 3.06 7.05
C LEU A 224 5.92 1.57 6.76
N PRO A 225 5.85 1.16 5.49
CA PRO A 225 6.18 -0.21 5.07
C PRO A 225 7.62 -0.58 5.45
N ILE A 226 7.82 -1.84 5.86
CA ILE A 226 9.16 -2.39 6.04
C ILE A 226 9.73 -2.68 4.66
N LEU A 227 10.87 -2.07 4.33
CA LEU A 227 11.61 -2.38 3.12
C LEU A 227 12.49 -3.61 3.30
N SER A 228 12.59 -4.44 2.25
CA SER A 228 13.54 -5.54 2.16
C SER A 228 15.00 -5.05 2.14
N ASP A 229 15.96 -5.92 2.45
CA ASP A 229 17.39 -5.59 2.38
C ASP A 229 17.77 -5.02 0.99
N LEU A 230 17.24 -5.60 -0.10
CA LEU A 230 17.47 -5.13 -1.47
C LEU A 230 16.88 -3.73 -1.71
N ALA A 231 15.63 -3.51 -1.31
CA ALA A 231 14.98 -2.22 -1.42
C ALA A 231 15.74 -1.13 -0.65
N ARG A 232 16.21 -1.42 0.57
CA ARG A 232 17.04 -0.50 1.36
C ARG A 232 18.37 -0.18 0.66
N SER A 233 19.05 -1.17 0.11
CA SER A 233 20.31 -0.96 -0.62
C SER A 233 20.13 -0.10 -1.87
N LEU A 234 19.07 -0.32 -2.65
CA LEU A 234 18.75 0.49 -3.83
C LEU A 234 18.42 1.94 -3.45
N LEU A 235 17.65 2.14 -2.38
CA LEU A 235 17.35 3.48 -1.86
C LEU A 235 18.60 4.18 -1.32
N GLN A 236 19.50 3.45 -0.65
CA GLN A 236 20.80 3.95 -0.22
C GLN A 236 21.64 4.40 -1.42
N GLN A 237 21.77 3.56 -2.45
CA GLN A 237 22.55 3.90 -3.64
C GLN A 237 22.00 5.15 -4.34
N ALA A 238 20.69 5.23 -4.53
CA ALA A 238 20.05 6.39 -5.13
C ALA A 238 20.29 7.68 -4.31
N ARG A 239 20.34 7.59 -2.97
CA ARG A 239 20.72 8.72 -2.11
C ARG A 239 22.19 9.08 -2.31
N MET A 240 23.10 8.11 -2.34
CA MET A 240 24.53 8.32 -2.59
C MET A 240 24.77 9.03 -3.91
N ASP A 241 24.19 8.53 -5.00
CA ASP A 241 24.33 9.08 -6.35
C ASP A 241 23.89 10.55 -6.41
N ARG A 242 22.83 10.88 -5.68
CA ARG A 242 22.32 12.25 -5.59
C ARG A 242 23.24 13.21 -4.83
N PHE A 243 24.00 12.72 -3.85
CA PHE A 243 24.88 13.55 -3.02
C PHE A 243 26.36 13.54 -3.48
N ALA A 244 26.76 12.61 -4.35
CA ALA A 244 28.14 12.50 -4.84
C ALA A 244 28.54 13.58 -5.86
N GLY A 245 27.58 14.31 -6.45
CA GLY A 245 27.88 15.46 -7.31
C GLY A 245 28.12 16.71 -6.47
N ASP A 246 29.38 17.18 -6.43
CA ASP A 246 29.90 18.54 -6.11
C ASP A 246 29.23 19.43 -5.04
N GLY A 247 28.38 18.88 -4.17
CA GLY A 247 27.57 19.66 -3.23
C GLY A 247 26.46 20.49 -3.89
N THR A 248 26.41 20.60 -5.22
CA THR A 248 25.26 21.17 -5.92
C THR A 248 24.26 20.05 -6.22
N ARG A 249 22.95 20.36 -6.21
CA ARG A 249 21.91 19.40 -6.59
C ARG A 249 22.06 19.05 -8.08
N LYS A 250 23.01 18.19 -8.45
CA LYS A 250 23.02 17.56 -9.76
C LYS A 250 21.90 16.52 -9.79
N GLY A 251 21.03 16.64 -10.78
CA GLY A 251 20.01 15.63 -11.04
C GLY A 251 20.68 14.26 -11.20
N ILE A 252 20.02 13.20 -10.70
CA ILE A 252 20.51 11.83 -10.78
C ILE A 252 20.77 11.50 -12.26
N SER A 253 22.01 11.18 -12.62
CA SER A 253 22.32 10.66 -13.95
C SER A 253 21.61 9.31 -14.11
N ARG A 254 20.67 9.22 -15.05
CA ARG A 254 19.96 7.98 -15.39
C ARG A 254 20.90 6.80 -15.62
N ASN A 255 22.12 7.05 -16.12
CA ASN A 255 23.09 6.04 -16.48
C ASN A 255 23.77 5.36 -15.27
N THR A 256 23.95 6.07 -14.15
CA THR A 256 24.66 5.53 -12.97
C THR A 256 23.78 4.54 -12.20
N LEU A 257 22.53 4.92 -11.93
CA LEU A 257 21.59 4.03 -11.24
C LEU A 257 21.14 2.88 -12.16
N ALA A 258 21.02 3.13 -13.47
CA ALA A 258 20.83 2.07 -14.45
C ALA A 258 22.02 1.09 -14.49
N SER A 259 23.27 1.54 -14.29
CA SER A 259 24.43 0.66 -14.26
C SER A 259 24.55 -0.20 -12.99
N SER A 260 24.13 0.31 -11.82
CA SER A 260 24.04 -0.48 -10.58
C SER A 260 22.94 -1.53 -10.62
N ILE A 261 21.84 -1.24 -11.35
CA ILE A 261 20.74 -2.17 -11.61
C ILE A 261 21.18 -3.18 -12.70
N ALA A 262 21.79 -2.73 -13.80
CA ALA A 262 22.28 -3.57 -14.90
C ALA A 262 23.48 -4.47 -14.53
N GLY A 263 24.28 -4.10 -13.53
CA GLY A 263 25.31 -5.00 -12.98
C GLY A 263 24.73 -6.22 -12.26
N TYR A 264 23.50 -6.10 -11.75
CA TYR A 264 22.75 -7.16 -11.07
C TYR A 264 21.83 -7.95 -12.03
N ILE A 265 21.62 -7.43 -13.25
CA ILE A 265 20.65 -7.90 -14.24
C ILE A 265 21.36 -8.14 -15.58
N LYS A 266 21.67 -9.41 -15.84
CA LYS A 266 22.00 -9.94 -17.17
C LYS A 266 21.07 -11.15 -17.34
N ASP A 267 19.79 -11.05 -17.73
CA ASP A 267 19.24 -10.65 -19.04
C ASP A 267 17.69 -10.75 -18.96
N PRO A 268 16.90 -9.69 -19.29
CA PRO A 268 15.44 -9.76 -19.31
C PRO A 268 14.87 -9.30 -20.68
N SER A 269 15.05 -10.11 -21.72
CA SER A 269 14.60 -9.78 -23.07
C SER A 269 13.12 -10.13 -23.31
N SER A 270 12.18 -9.25 -22.94
CA SER A 270 10.84 -9.12 -23.58
C SER A 270 10.08 -7.88 -23.09
N ALA A 271 10.03 -6.84 -23.94
CA ALA A 271 9.52 -5.52 -23.63
C ALA A 271 8.06 -5.32 -24.06
N GLY A 272 7.19 -5.07 -23.09
CA GLY A 272 5.85 -4.50 -23.19
C GLY A 272 5.36 -4.21 -21.78
N SER A 273 5.10 -2.94 -21.43
CA SER A 273 5.09 -2.36 -20.07
C SER A 273 6.48 -1.91 -19.58
N GLN A 274 6.54 -0.82 -18.81
CA GLN A 274 7.79 -0.40 -18.16
C GLN A 274 8.26 -1.56 -17.29
N SER A 275 9.45 -2.10 -17.54
CA SER A 275 9.98 -3.19 -16.72
C SER A 275 9.95 -2.79 -15.24
N ALA A 276 9.78 -3.77 -14.35
CA ALA A 276 9.80 -3.53 -12.90
C ALA A 276 11.01 -2.65 -12.49
N GLU A 277 12.15 -2.83 -13.14
CA GLU A 277 13.36 -2.00 -12.99
C GLU A 277 13.15 -0.52 -13.29
N GLN A 278 12.48 -0.18 -14.40
CA GLN A 278 12.18 1.22 -14.73
C GLN A 278 11.24 1.83 -13.69
N ALA A 279 10.29 1.04 -13.18
CA ALA A 279 9.39 1.46 -12.10
C ALA A 279 10.15 1.66 -10.78
N VAL A 280 11.08 0.76 -10.43
CA VAL A 280 12.02 0.89 -9.31
C VAL A 280 12.82 2.19 -9.44
N LEU A 281 13.42 2.44 -10.60
CA LEU A 281 14.24 3.62 -10.87
C LEU A 281 13.45 4.92 -10.69
N LYS A 282 12.26 5.01 -11.30
CA LYS A 282 11.40 6.20 -11.18
C LYS A 282 10.95 6.42 -9.74
N THR A 283 10.55 5.35 -9.06
CA THR A 283 10.00 5.46 -7.71
C THR A 283 11.10 5.81 -6.70
N VAL A 284 12.30 5.21 -6.81
CA VAL A 284 13.42 5.53 -5.93
C VAL A 284 13.89 6.97 -6.13
N GLN A 285 13.93 7.48 -7.37
CA GLN A 285 14.22 8.88 -7.66
C GLN A 285 13.21 9.81 -6.97
N GLY A 286 11.91 9.51 -7.10
CA GLY A 286 10.85 10.24 -6.39
C GLY A 286 11.00 10.18 -4.87
N LEU A 287 11.34 9.01 -4.32
CA LEU A 287 11.59 8.84 -2.88
C LEU A 287 12.77 9.68 -2.39
N THR A 288 13.86 9.77 -3.17
CA THR A 288 14.96 10.67 -2.80
C THR A 288 14.55 12.14 -2.85
N ALA A 289 13.57 12.54 -3.68
CA ALA A 289 13.10 13.92 -3.82
C ALA A 289 12.55 14.49 -2.51
N PHE A 290 11.97 13.64 -1.66
CA PHE A 290 11.50 14.03 -0.33
C PHE A 290 12.62 14.34 0.67
N GLY A 291 13.88 13.96 0.37
CA GLY A 291 14.99 14.10 1.32
C GLY A 291 15.00 13.01 2.39
N ALA A 292 15.57 13.31 3.55
CA ALA A 292 15.61 12.38 4.67
C ALA A 292 14.27 12.37 5.43
N PHE A 293 13.75 11.18 5.71
CA PHE A 293 12.53 10.98 6.48
C PHE A 293 12.72 9.85 7.49
N CYS A 294 11.94 9.86 8.56
CA CYS A 294 11.98 8.75 9.52
C CYS A 294 11.51 7.44 8.86
N ALA A 295 12.32 6.38 8.91
CA ALA A 295 12.01 5.07 8.34
C ALA A 295 10.74 4.42 8.92
N VAL A 296 10.34 4.85 10.12
CA VAL A 296 9.14 4.33 10.81
C VAL A 296 7.93 5.21 10.56
N CYS A 297 7.98 6.52 10.80
CA CYS A 297 6.76 7.34 10.71
C CYS A 297 6.68 8.26 9.48
N GLY A 298 7.71 8.30 8.63
CA GLY A 298 7.75 9.15 7.45
C GLY A 298 7.88 10.65 7.71
N LYS A 299 8.00 11.07 8.98
CA LYS A 299 8.17 12.48 9.33
C LYS A 299 9.44 13.05 8.66
N LEU A 300 9.26 14.16 7.95
CA LEU A 300 10.31 14.98 7.34
C LEU A 300 10.95 15.92 8.38
N GLY A 301 12.17 16.38 8.13
CA GLY A 301 12.91 17.30 8.99
C GLY A 301 14.38 16.89 9.10
N ASP A 302 14.96 16.99 10.30
CA ASP A 302 16.33 16.56 10.60
C ASP A 302 16.35 15.23 11.38
N PRO A 303 15.92 14.10 10.78
CA PRO A 303 15.97 12.82 11.47
C PRO A 303 17.44 12.41 11.71
N LYS A 304 17.69 11.82 12.86
CA LYS A 304 19.02 11.34 13.25
C LYS A 304 19.37 10.10 12.44
N LYS A 305 20.60 10.07 11.91
CA LYS A 305 21.14 8.91 11.19
C LYS A 305 21.44 7.77 12.16
N CYS A 306 21.25 6.54 11.70
CA CYS A 306 21.66 5.34 12.43
C CYS A 306 23.18 5.37 12.69
N GLY A 307 23.61 5.11 13.93
CA GLY A 307 25.02 5.11 14.31
C GLY A 307 25.91 4.18 13.49
N GLY A 308 25.39 2.98 13.13
CA GLY A 308 26.15 1.94 12.42
C GLY A 308 26.29 2.17 10.91
N CYS A 309 25.16 2.22 10.19
CA CYS A 309 25.16 2.37 8.74
C CYS A 309 25.19 3.84 8.28
N GLN A 310 24.70 4.79 9.10
CA GLN A 310 24.56 6.22 8.77
C GLN A 310 23.64 6.54 7.59
N TRP A 311 22.87 5.56 7.12
CA TRP A 311 21.97 5.67 5.97
C TRP A 311 20.51 5.73 6.35
N GLU A 312 20.08 4.88 7.28
CA GLU A 312 18.71 4.91 7.78
C GLU A 312 18.55 6.05 8.77
N THR A 313 17.38 6.71 8.74
CA THR A 313 17.12 7.91 9.53
C THR A 313 15.89 7.75 10.40
N TYR A 314 15.97 8.25 11.64
CA TYR A 314 14.92 8.12 12.66
C TYR A 314 14.70 9.45 13.39
N CYS A 315 13.44 9.78 13.71
CA CYS A 315 13.18 10.97 14.54
C CYS A 315 13.46 10.72 16.03
N SER A 316 13.58 9.47 16.46
CA SER A 316 13.82 9.09 17.87
C SER A 316 14.52 7.74 17.98
N VAL A 317 15.12 7.47 19.14
CA VAL A 317 15.68 6.15 19.49
C VAL A 317 14.58 5.08 19.58
N ALA A 318 13.36 5.47 19.93
CA ALA A 318 12.22 4.55 19.96
C ALA A 318 11.92 3.98 18.58
N HIS A 319 11.86 4.82 17.54
CA HIS A 319 11.65 4.35 16.16
C HIS A 319 12.84 3.53 15.63
N GLN A 320 14.07 3.86 16.03
CA GLN A 320 15.21 3.02 15.69
C GLN A 320 15.09 1.62 16.32
N LYS A 321 14.68 1.53 17.59
CA LYS A 321 14.45 0.25 18.28
C LYS A 321 13.31 -0.54 17.64
N GLU A 322 12.24 0.13 17.22
CA GLU A 322 11.10 -0.49 16.52
C GLU A 322 11.51 -1.09 15.17
N ASP A 323 12.33 -0.38 14.38
CA ASP A 323 12.81 -0.86 13.08
C ASP A 323 13.95 -1.89 13.20
N TRP A 324 14.63 -1.96 14.36
CA TRP A 324 15.83 -2.76 14.55
C TRP A 324 15.70 -4.25 14.15
N PRO A 325 14.61 -4.97 14.45
CA PRO A 325 14.44 -6.36 14.02
C PRO A 325 14.55 -6.56 12.51
N HIS A 326 14.13 -5.56 11.72
CA HIS A 326 14.17 -5.59 10.25
C HIS A 326 15.42 -4.89 9.68
N HIS A 327 16.02 -3.97 10.43
CA HIS A 327 17.17 -3.18 10.00
C HIS A 327 18.51 -3.85 10.30
N LYS A 328 18.60 -4.66 11.37
CA LYS A 328 19.87 -5.17 11.93
C LYS A 328 20.74 -5.93 10.91
N SER A 329 20.16 -6.85 10.15
CA SER A 329 20.87 -7.65 9.14
C SER A 329 21.50 -6.75 8.08
N TRP A 330 20.69 -5.84 7.53
CA TRP A 330 21.10 -4.88 6.53
C TRP A 330 22.16 -3.91 7.05
N CYS A 331 21.96 -3.37 8.27
CA CYS A 331 22.86 -2.41 8.89
C CYS A 331 24.28 -2.96 9.07
N LYS A 332 24.42 -4.24 9.42
CA LYS A 332 25.72 -4.89 9.57
C LYS A 332 26.47 -4.99 8.24
N LYS A 333 25.76 -5.34 7.17
CA LYS A 333 26.33 -5.46 5.81
C LYS A 333 26.72 -4.10 5.22
N ASN A 334 26.01 -3.04 5.61
CA ASN A 334 26.18 -1.68 5.10
C ASN A 334 26.77 -0.73 6.17
N SER A 335 27.58 -1.27 7.09
CA SER A 335 28.22 -0.44 8.12
C SER A 335 29.27 0.48 7.49
N LYS A 336 29.46 1.69 8.03
CA LYS A 336 30.56 2.56 7.54
C LYS A 336 31.93 1.91 7.67
N THR A 337 32.12 1.06 8.68
CA THR A 337 33.39 0.37 8.95
C THR A 337 33.75 -0.68 7.91
N THR A 338 32.77 -1.20 7.17
CA THR A 338 32.98 -2.23 6.14
C THR A 338 33.21 -1.65 4.74
N ALA A 339 33.23 -0.33 4.57
CA ALA A 339 33.39 0.35 3.27
C ALA A 339 34.80 0.91 3.03
N LYS A 340 35.82 0.38 3.72
CA LYS A 340 37.25 0.66 3.46
C LYS A 340 37.83 -0.42 2.56
#